data_AF-A0A318UK95-F1
#
_entry.id   AF-A0A318UK95-F1
#
_cell.length_a   1.000
_cell.length_b   1.000
_cell.length_c   1.000
_cell.angle_alpha   90.00
_cell.angle_beta   90.00
_cell.angle_gamma   90.00
#
_symmetry.space_group_name_H-M   'P 1'
#
loop_
_entity.id
_entity.type
_entity.pdbx_description
1 polymer ?
#
loop_
_entity_poly.entity_id
_entity_poly.type
_entity_poly.pdbx_seq_one_letter_code
_entity_poly.pdbx_strand_id
1 'polypeptide(L)' 'MGWLKEELQDRGVKAKACYEACKVSQPTWNKIEENPSMLTAKQIQGLATLLKYTPEELLKKILFFNELTEGG' A
#
# COMPACT_ATOMS: atom_id res chain seq x y z
N MET A 1 -11.23 -2.09 -8.73
CA MET A 1 -10.77 -2.46 -7.37
C MET A 1 -9.27 -2.23 -7.33
N GLY A 2 -8.74 -1.65 -6.25
CA GLY A 2 -7.31 -1.34 -6.14
C GLY A 2 -6.52 -2.54 -5.61
N TRP A 3 -5.42 -2.91 -6.27
CA TRP A 3 -4.62 -4.10 -5.95
C TRP A 3 -4.18 -4.17 -4.48
N LEU A 4 -3.88 -3.01 -3.87
CA LEU A 4 -3.43 -2.95 -2.47
C LEU A 4 -4.55 -3.38 -1.53
N LYS A 5 -5.80 -2.99 -1.81
CA LYS A 5 -6.96 -3.37 -1.01
C LYS A 5 -7.22 -4.87 -1.07
N GLU A 6 -7.10 -5.47 -2.26
CA GLU A 6 -7.27 -6.91 -2.45
C GLU A 6 -6.16 -7.69 -1.72
N GLU A 7 -4.91 -7.26 -1.85
CA GLU A 7 -3.76 -7.84 -1.13
C GLU A 7 -3.94 -7.76 0.40
N LEU A 8 -4.51 -6.66 0.91
CA LEU A 8 -4.83 -6.52 2.34
C LEU A 8 -5.94 -7.46 2.79
N GLN A 9 -6.99 -7.62 1.98
CA GLN A 9 -8.10 -8.53 2.27
C GLN A 9 -7.65 -9.99 2.26
N ASP A 10 -6.86 -10.40 1.26
CA ASP A 10 -6.31 -11.75 1.14
C ASP A 10 -5.48 -12.14 2.37
N ARG A 11 -4.71 -11.18 2.89
CA ARG A 11 -3.88 -11.36 4.09
C ARG A 11 -4.64 -11.16 5.41
N GLY A 12 -5.93 -10.84 5.36
CA GLY A 12 -6.73 -10.53 6.55
C GLY A 12 -6.27 -9.29 7.32
N VAL A 13 -5.52 -8.40 6.66
CA VAL A 13 -5.00 -7.17 7.28
C VAL A 13 -6.08 -6.10 7.27
N LYS A 14 -6.42 -5.59 8.46
CA LYS A 14 -7.40 -4.51 8.60
C LYS A 14 -6.79 -3.18 8.18
N ALA A 15 -7.56 -2.34 7.48
CA ALA A 15 -7.16 -0.97 7.12
C ALA A 15 -6.63 -0.15 8.32
N LYS A 16 -7.15 -0.42 9.53
CA LYS A 16 -6.64 0.16 10.78
C LYS A 16 -5.15 -0.10 11.01
N ALA A 17 -4.73 -1.34 10.86
CA ALA A 17 -3.31 -1.69 11.04
C ALA A 17 -2.43 -0.99 10.00
N CYS A 18 -2.94 -0.80 8.78
CA CYS A 18 -2.18 -0.14 7.70
C CYS A 18 -1.93 1.33 7.97
N TYR A 19 -2.96 2.10 8.34
CA TYR A 19 -2.78 3.53 8.60
C TYR A 19 -1.99 3.79 9.90
N GLU A 20 -2.10 2.91 10.90
CA GLU A 20 -1.28 2.95 12.11
C GLU A 20 0.21 2.65 11.77
N ALA A 21 0.47 1.62 10.96
CA ALA A 21 1.83 1.28 10.50
C ALA A 21 2.44 2.39 9.63
N CYS A 22 1.62 3.06 8.81
CA CYS A 22 2.05 4.18 7.98
C CYS A 22 2.09 5.53 8.72
N LYS A 23 1.65 5.58 9.98
CA LYS A 23 1.53 6.80 10.79
C LYS A 23 0.73 7.91 10.08
N VAL A 24 -0.37 7.55 9.45
CA VAL A 24 -1.28 8.47 8.76
C VAL A 24 -2.69 8.39 9.33
N SER A 25 -3.50 9.41 9.06
CA SER A 25 -4.93 9.38 9.39
C SER A 25 -5.70 8.47 8.42
N GLN A 26 -6.86 7.97 8.86
CA GLN A 26 -7.74 7.15 8.01
C GLN A 26 -8.12 7.83 6.68
N PRO A 27 -8.45 9.14 6.62
CA PRO A 27 -8.72 9.80 5.34
C PRO A 27 -7.52 9.81 4.39
N THR A 28 -6.30 10.00 4.92
CA THR A 28 -5.07 9.92 4.13
C THR A 28 -4.81 8.50 3.64
N TRP A 29 -5.07 7.50 4.49
CA TRP A 29 -4.97 6.10 4.10
C TRP A 29 -5.95 5.74 2.97
N ASN A 30 -7.19 6.21 3.01
CA ASN A 30 -8.14 5.95 1.92
C ASN A 30 -7.59 6.42 0.57
N LYS A 31 -6.94 7.60 0.53
CA LYS A 31 -6.27 8.10 -0.68
C LYS A 31 -5.09 7.23 -1.11
N ILE A 32 -4.31 6.73 -0.16
CA ILE A 32 -3.19 5.80 -0.42
C ILE A 32 -3.71 4.43 -0.90
N GLU A 33 -4.81 3.95 -0.35
CA GLU A 33 -5.43 2.68 -0.73
C GLU A 33 -5.97 2.74 -2.17
N GLU A 34 -6.49 3.90 -2.59
CA GLU A 34 -6.87 4.17 -3.98
C GLU A 34 -5.66 4.42 -4.88
N ASN A 35 -4.63 5.10 -4.38
CA ASN A 35 -3.40 5.39 -5.10
C ASN A 35 -2.14 5.07 -4.27
N PRO A 36 -1.63 3.82 -4.35
CA PRO A 36 -0.46 3.38 -3.58
C PRO A 36 0.84 4.12 -3.92
N SER A 37 0.92 4.82 -5.07
CA SER A 37 2.09 5.64 -5.45
C SER A 37 2.31 6.83 -4.50
N MET A 38 1.29 7.21 -3.72
CA MET A 38 1.39 8.24 -2.69
C MET A 38 2.24 7.82 -1.47
N LEU A 39 2.59 6.53 -1.36
CA LEU A 39 3.41 6.03 -0.26
C LEU A 39 4.83 6.59 -0.34
N THR A 40 5.25 7.25 0.74
CA THR A 40 6.65 7.64 0.95
C THR A 40 7.51 6.45 1.38
N ALA A 41 8.83 6.53 1.19
CA ALA A 41 9.77 5.47 1.58
C ALA A 41 9.59 4.99 3.04
N LYS A 42 9.31 5.90 3.98
CA LYS A 42 9.04 5.55 5.40
C LYS A 42 7.74 4.75 5.57
N GLN A 43 6.70 5.09 4.82
CA GLN A 43 5.42 4.39 4.86
C GLN A 43 5.53 3.02 4.18
N ILE A 44 6.28 2.93 3.07
CA ILE A 44 6.61 1.66 2.41
C ILE A 44 7.30 0.71 3.40
N GLN A 45 8.26 1.18 4.20
CA GLN A 45 8.89 0.35 5.23
C GLN A 45 7.89 -0.18 6.28
N GLY A 46 7.00 0.68 6.79
CA GLY A 46 5.99 0.30 7.76
C GLY A 46 4.99 -0.71 7.20
N LEU A 47 4.51 -0.46 5.99
CA LEU A 47 3.55 -1.32 5.29
C LEU A 47 4.18 -2.65 4.85
N ALA A 48 5.42 -2.63 4.35
CA ALA A 48 6.14 -3.84 3.96
C ALA A 48 6.32 -4.79 5.15
N THR A 49 6.66 -4.25 6.33
CA THR A 49 6.74 -5.04 7.57
C THR A 49 5.41 -5.69 7.91
N LEU A 50 4.31 -4.94 7.82
CA LEU A 50 2.96 -5.45 8.10
C LEU A 50 2.55 -6.55 7.12
N LEU A 51 2.91 -6.40 5.85
CA LEU A 51 2.59 -7.35 4.79
C LEU A 51 3.60 -8.49 4.66
N LYS A 52 4.65 -8.53 5.49
CA LYS A 52 5.76 -9.49 5.39
C LYS A 52 6.45 -9.47 4.02
N TYR A 53 6.57 -8.28 3.44
CA TYR A 53 7.38 -7.99 2.26
C TYR A 53 8.69 -7.30 2.66
N THR A 54 9.68 -7.36 1.79
CA THR A 54 10.77 -6.39 1.81
C THR A 54 10.28 -5.03 1.27
N PRO A 55 10.88 -3.90 1.68
CA PRO A 55 10.53 -2.59 1.13
C PRO A 55 10.69 -2.52 -0.40
N GLU A 56 11.68 -3.22 -0.95
CA GLU A 56 11.91 -3.31 -2.40
C GLU A 56 10.80 -4.06 -3.12
N GLU A 57 10.34 -5.19 -2.61
CA GLU A 57 9.23 -5.96 -3.23
C GLU A 57 7.94 -5.15 -3.24
N LEU A 58 7.64 -4.46 -2.14
CA LEU A 58 6.47 -3.61 -2.06
C LEU A 58 6.58 -2.43 -3.04
N LEU A 59 7.75 -1.80 -3.13
CA LEU A 59 7.99 -0.72 -4.09
C LEU A 59 7.84 -1.20 -5.54
N LYS A 60 8.42 -2.36 -5.89
CA LYS A 60 8.29 -2.96 -7.24
C LYS A 60 6.82 -3.20 -7.60
N LYS A 61 6.01 -3.71 -6.66
CA LYS A 61 4.56 -3.89 -6.85
C LYS A 61 3.86 -2.54 -7.10
N ILE A 62 4.14 -1.53 -6.27
CA ILE A 62 3.54 -0.19 -6.44
C ILE A 62 3.84 0.37 -7.84
N LEU A 63 5.09 0.29 -8.28
CA LEU A 63 5.51 0.79 -9.59
C LEU A 63 4.84 0.02 -10.74
N PHE A 64 4.88 -1.31 -10.69
CA PHE A 64 4.31 -2.18 -11.72
C PHE A 64 2.80 -1.92 -11.94
N PHE A 65 2.03 -1.80 -10.85
CA PHE A 65 0.60 -1.53 -10.97
C PHE A 65 0.29 -0.09 -11.36
N ASN A 66 1.17 0.87 -11.08
CA ASN A 66 1.00 2.25 -11.56
C ASN A 66 1.18 2.32 -13.09
N GLU A 67 2.20 1.63 -13.64
CA GLU A 67 2.40 1.56 -15.09
C GLU A 67 1.22 0.90 -15.82
N LEU A 68 0.61 -0.13 -15.24
CA LEU A 68 -0.60 -0.76 -15.79
C LEU A 68 -1.84 0.14 -15.78
N THR A 69 -1.88 1.13 -14.89
CA THR A 69 -3.03 2.04 -14.75
C THR A 69 -2.89 3.27 -15.67
N GLU A 70 -1.67 3.69 -16.00
CA GLU A 70 -1.40 4.83 -16.91
C GLU A 70 -1.22 4.42 -18.40
N GLY A 71 -1.11 3.12 -18.69
CA GLY A 71 -0.94 2.58 -20.04
C GLY A 71 -2.22 2.16 -20.79
N GLY A 72 -3.40 2.58 -20.33
CA GLY A 72 -4.72 2.19 -20.88
C GLY A 72 -5.53 3.35 -21.41
#